data_AF-A0A2S2DUQ8-F1
#
_entry.id   AF-A0A2S2DUQ8-F1
#
_cell.length_a   1.000
_cell.length_b   1.000
_cell.length_c   1.000
_cell.angle_alpha   90.00
_cell.angle_beta   90.00
_cell.angle_gamma   90.00
#
_symmetry.space_group_name_H-M   'P 1'
#
loop_
_entity.id
_entity.type
_entity.pdbx_description
1 polymer ?
#
loop_
_entity_poly.entity_id
_entity_poly.type
_entity_poly.pdbx_seq_one_letter_code
_entity_poly.pdbx_strand_id
1 'polypeptide(L)' 'MEFETYLISKKIDALAFKSNDIELFSIWLYEFSQLHEASFTDQRRFQINRIRRKYPLNSEINQ' A
#
# COMPACT_ATOMS: atom_id res chain seq x y z
N MET A 1 -1.74 -0.15 -13.24
CA MET A 1 -2.09 0.75 -12.11
C MET A 1 -0.80 1.08 -11.39
N GLU A 2 -0.55 2.34 -11.04
CA GLU A 2 0.60 2.70 -10.20
C GLU A 2 0.41 2.16 -8.77
N PHE A 3 1.49 1.73 -8.13
CA PHE A 3 1.43 1.14 -6.79
C PHE A 3 0.85 2.11 -5.74
N GLU A 4 1.15 3.40 -5.87
CA GLU A 4 0.59 4.43 -5.00
C GLU A 4 -0.94 4.55 -5.15
N THR A 5 -1.45 4.49 -6.38
CA THR A 5 -2.89 4.47 -6.64
C THR A 5 -3.52 3.21 -6.05
N TYR A 6 -2.82 2.07 -6.13
CA TYR A 6 -3.27 0.82 -5.52
C TYR A 6 -3.39 0.95 -3.99
N LEU A 7 -2.39 1.52 -3.31
CA LEU A 7 -2.43 1.74 -1.87
C LEU A 7 -3.61 2.64 -1.46
N ILE A 8 -3.84 3.72 -2.21
CA ILE A 8 -4.99 4.62 -2.01
C ILE A 8 -6.32 3.85 -2.14
N SER A 9 -6.45 2.98 -3.15
CA SER A 9 -7.65 2.15 -3.34
C SER A 9 -7.88 1.18 -2.16
N LYS A 10 -6.81 0.76 -1.49
CA LYS A 10 -6.85 -0.05 -0.25
C LYS A 10 -6.98 0.79 1.03
N LYS A 11 -7.20 2.10 0.92
CA LYS A 11 -7.28 3.04 2.06
C LYS A 11 -5.97 3.08 2.89
N ILE A 12 -4.84 2.98 2.21
CA ILE A 12 -3.50 3.10 2.79
C ILE A 12 -2.89 4.43 2.33
N ASP A 13 -2.33 5.19 3.27
CA ASP A 13 -1.54 6.38 2.95
C ASP A 13 -0.17 5.95 2.41
N ALA A 14 0.05 6.16 1.11
CA ALA A 14 1.29 5.79 0.44
C ALA A 14 2.48 6.61 0.94
N LEU A 15 2.29 7.89 1.28
CA LEU A 15 3.34 8.76 1.79
C LEU A 15 3.75 8.33 3.20
N ALA A 16 2.78 8.15 4.09
CA ALA A 16 3.05 7.68 5.45
C ALA A 16 3.71 6.30 5.44
N PHE A 17 3.27 5.39 4.56
CA PHE A 17 3.87 4.07 4.42
C PHE A 17 5.32 4.16 3.92
N LYS A 18 5.58 4.93 2.86
CA LYS A 18 6.93 5.12 2.29
C LYS A 18 7.89 5.79 3.27
N SER A 19 7.44 6.80 4.01
CA SER A 19 8.28 7.56 4.94
C SER A 19 8.64 6.79 6.21
N ASN A 20 7.75 5.93 6.71
CA ASN A 20 7.98 5.21 7.96
C ASN A 20 8.54 3.79 7.75
N ASP A 21 8.18 3.09 6.67
CA ASP A 21 8.61 1.72 6.38
C ASP A 21 9.16 1.60 4.93
N ILE A 22 10.19 2.38 4.59
CA ILE A 22 10.72 2.47 3.21
C ILE A 22 11.21 1.14 2.63
N GLU A 23 11.80 0.26 3.46
CA GLU A 23 12.24 -1.08 3.04
C GLU A 23 11.05 -1.94 2.63
N LEU A 24 10.01 -1.99 3.45
CA LEU A 24 8.81 -2.76 3.17
C LEU A 24 8.05 -2.20 1.97
N PHE A 25 7.99 -0.87 1.85
CA PHE A 25 7.42 -0.20 0.68
C PHE A 25 8.15 -0.61 -0.61
N SER A 26 9.48 -0.63 -0.60
CA SER A 26 10.31 -1.00 -1.76
C SER A 26 10.12 -2.47 -2.14
N ILE A 27 10.05 -3.36 -1.16
CA ILE A 27 9.76 -4.80 -1.39
C ILE A 27 8.38 -4.96 -2.02
N TRP A 28 7.35 -4.29 -1.48
CA TRP A 28 6.00 -4.38 -2.03
C TRP A 28 5.91 -3.78 -3.42
N LEU A 29 6.57 -2.65 -3.67
CA LEU A 29 6.64 -2.03 -4.99
C LEU A 29 7.26 -2.99 -6.01
N TYR A 30 8.38 -3.63 -5.64
CA TYR A 30 9.02 -4.64 -6.48
C TYR A 30 8.08 -5.82 -6.75
N GLU A 31 7.46 -6.40 -5.73
CA GLU A 31 6.53 -7.52 -5.90
C GLU A 31 5.28 -7.16 -6.71
N PHE A 32 4.74 -5.97 -6.48
CA PHE A 32 3.61 -5.43 -7.23
C PHE A 32 3.97 -5.22 -8.71
N SER A 33 5.23 -4.92 -9.04
CA SER A 33 5.70 -4.82 -10.42
C SER A 33 5.74 -6.17 -11.15
N GLN A 34 5.85 -7.28 -10.41
CA GLN A 34 5.98 -8.63 -10.96
C GLN A 34 4.63 -9.36 -11.06
N LEU A 35 3.61 -8.92 -10.32
CA LEU A 35 2.33 -9.60 -10.16
C LEU A 35 1.16 -8.71 -10.59
N HIS A 36 0.07 -9.32 -11.05
CA HIS A 36 -1.19 -8.61 -11.21
C HIS A 36 -1.76 -8.19 -9.83
N GLU A 37 -2.48 -7.05 -9.78
CA GLU A 37 -3.04 -6.46 -8.55
C GLU A 37 -3.81 -7.48 -7.69
N ALA A 38 -4.67 -8.27 -8.34
CA ALA A 38 -5.50 -9.27 -7.68
C ALA A 38 -4.64 -10.34 -6.97
N SER A 39 -3.64 -10.88 -7.66
CA SER A 39 -2.72 -11.87 -7.13
C SER A 39 -1.90 -11.32 -5.96
N PHE A 40 -1.38 -10.09 -6.08
CA PHE A 40 -0.69 -9.42 -4.99
C PHE A 40 -1.60 -9.24 -3.76
N THR A 41 -2.83 -8.79 -3.99
CA THR A 41 -3.82 -8.55 -2.92
C THR A 41 -4.17 -9.83 -2.18
N ASP A 42 -4.36 -10.94 -2.88
CA ASP A 42 -4.70 -12.22 -2.24
C ASP A 42 -3.53 -12.79 -1.44
N GLN A 43 -2.30 -12.73 -1.96
CA GLN A 43 -1.11 -13.19 -1.25
C GLN A 43 -0.79 -12.33 -0.02
N ARG A 44 -0.99 -11.01 -0.12
CA ARG A 44 -0.62 -10.04 0.93
C ARG A 44 -1.81 -9.57 1.77
N ARG A 45 -2.99 -10.18 1.65
CA ARG A 45 -4.26 -9.73 2.28
C ARG A 45 -4.12 -9.38 3.76
N PHE A 46 -3.47 -10.25 4.54
CA PHE A 46 -3.27 -10.01 5.98
C PHE A 46 -2.32 -8.85 6.24
N GLN A 47 -1.27 -8.70 5.44
CA GLN A 47 -0.32 -7.62 5.59
C GLN A 47 -0.92 -6.28 5.14
N ILE A 48 -1.70 -6.26 4.05
CA ILE A 48 -2.47 -5.09 3.60
C ILE A 48 -3.38 -4.61 4.72
N ASN A 49 -4.08 -5.51 5.40
CA ASN A 49 -4.91 -5.14 6.55
C ASN A 49 -4.10 -4.58 7.72
N ARG A 50 -2.89 -5.09 7.97
CA ARG A 50 -2.00 -4.57 9.01
C ARG A 50 -1.46 -3.17 8.66
N ILE A 51 -1.00 -2.98 7.43
CA ILE A 51 -0.51 -1.70 6.91
C ILE A 51 -1.64 -0.66 6.87
N ARG A 52 -2.86 -1.04 6.46
CA ARG A 52 -4.04 -0.16 6.51
C ARG A 52 -4.39 0.33 7.91
N ARG A 53 -4.15 -0.47 8.95
CA ARG A 53 -4.34 -0.02 10.35
C ARG A 53 -3.18 0.85 10.84
N LYS A 54 -1.98 0.64 10.31
CA LYS A 54 -0.76 1.38 10.69
C LYS A 54 -0.67 2.75 10.00
N TYR A 55 -1.04 2.80 8.72
CA TYR A 55 -1.03 3.97 7.84
C TYR A 55 -2.39 4.12 7.15
N PRO A 56 -3.47 4.38 7.91
CA PRO A 56 -4.77 4.62 7.30
C PRO A 56 -4.68 5.86 6.40
N LEU A 57 -5.29 5.79 5.22
CA LEU A 57 -5.49 6.97 4.39
C LEU A 57 -6.48 7.89 5.12
N ASN A 58 -5.96 8.84 5.89
CA ASN A 58 -6.78 9.83 6.57
C ASN A 58 -7.45 10.69 5.52
N SER A 59 -8.77 10.82 5.58
CA SER A 59 -9.55 11.58 4.61
C SER A 59 -9.34 13.10 4.70
N GLU A 60 -8.36 13.56 5.50
CA GLU A 60 -8.00 14.98 5.63
C GLU A 60 -7.07 15.48 4.52
N ILE A 61 -6.70 14.63 3.54
CA ILE A 61 -6.10 15.11 2.29
C ILE A 61 -7.24 15.49 1.32
N ASN A 62 -7.93 16.57 1.68
CA ASN A 62 -8.76 17.43 0.82
C ASN A 62 -8.84 18.79 1.52
N GLN A 63 -7.77 19.58 1.41
CA GLN A 63 -7.81 21.04 1.57
C GLN A 63 -7.07 21.67 0.40
#